data_AF-A0A2N5GQS1-F1
#
_entry.id   AF-A0A2N5GQS1-F1
#
_cell.length_a   1.000
_cell.length_b   1.000
_cell.length_c   1.000
_cell.angle_alpha   90.00
_cell.angle_beta   90.00
_cell.angle_gamma   90.00
#
_symmetry.space_group_name_H-M   'P 1'
#
loop_
_entity.id
_entity.type
_entity.pdbx_description
1 polymer ?
#
loop_
_entity_poly.entity_id
_entity_poly.type
_entity_poly.pdbx_seq_one_letter_code
_entity_poly.pdbx_strand_id
1 'polypeptide(L)'
;MSGHSFMTEHNKSEIRMMNQILLALVIMTNFGFYLFLGHAQFPWFAYLGAAVGLSIILLCWTGKKFMLFITALLVSTTIFLIVYNWSAIFSVH
;
A
#
# COMPACT_ATOMS: atom_id res chain seq x y z
N MET A 1 16.33 4.25 41.57
CA MET A 1 16.48 3.51 40.29
C MET A 1 15.23 3.70 39.45
N SER A 2 15.14 4.79 38.68
CA SER A 2 14.04 5.02 37.74
C SER A 2 14.42 4.43 36.38
N GLY A 3 13.81 3.31 36.05
CA GLY A 3 14.00 2.62 34.78
C GLY A 3 13.71 3.53 33.59
N HIS A 4 14.68 3.58 32.69
CA HIS A 4 14.70 4.15 31.35
C HIS A 4 13.39 3.87 30.57
N SER A 5 12.48 4.85 30.51
CA SER A 5 11.32 4.82 29.58
C SER A 5 11.76 5.37 28.21
N PHE A 6 12.48 4.56 27.43
CA PHE A 6 13.05 4.96 26.14
C PHE A 6 12.02 5.20 25.01
N MET A 7 10.73 5.05 25.27
CA MET A 7 9.69 5.41 24.30
C MET A 7 8.56 6.16 24.99
N THR A 8 8.42 7.43 24.65
CA THR A 8 7.21 8.18 24.97
C THR A 8 6.04 7.62 24.16
N GLU A 9 4.84 7.65 24.72
CA GLU A 9 3.62 7.17 24.04
C GLU A 9 3.39 7.87 22.68
N HIS A 10 3.87 9.11 22.55
CA HIS A 10 3.90 9.84 21.29
C HIS A 10 4.75 9.13 20.23
N ASN A 11 6.02 8.82 20.55
CA ASN A 11 6.95 8.16 19.64
C ASN A 11 6.41 6.78 19.19
N LYS A 12 5.72 6.08 20.09
CA LYS A 12 5.07 4.78 19.80
C LYS A 12 3.91 4.91 18.81
N SER A 13 3.16 6.01 18.87
CA SER A 13 2.06 6.29 17.94
C SER A 13 2.57 6.61 16.53
N GLU A 14 3.66 7.38 16.43
CA GLU A 14 4.26 7.77 15.15
C GLU A 14 4.89 6.57 14.44
N ILE A 15 5.68 5.76 15.17
CA ILE A 15 6.27 4.53 14.62
C ILE A 15 5.18 3.58 14.11
N ARG A 16 4.03 3.50 14.80
CA ARG A 16 2.90 2.68 14.35
C ARG A 16 2.33 3.19 13.02
N MET A 17 2.14 4.49 12.88
CA MET A 17 1.65 5.10 11.63
C MET A 17 2.63 4.89 10.48
N MET A 18 3.92 5.10 10.73
CA MET A 18 4.96 4.89 9.73
C MET A 18 5.05 3.43 9.30
N ASN A 19 4.92 2.50 10.24
CA ASN A 19 4.91 1.06 9.96
C ASN A 19 3.67 0.65 9.13
N GLN A 20 2.50 1.25 9.38
CA GLN A 20 1.31 1.03 8.55
C GLN A 20 1.56 1.45 7.10
N ILE A 21 2.14 2.63 6.87
CA ILE A 21 2.46 3.12 5.52
C ILE A 21 3.48 2.19 4.84
N LEU A 22 4.56 1.85 5.54
CA LEU A 22 5.61 0.98 5.02
C LEU A 22 5.06 -0.41 4.65
N LEU A 23 4.22 -0.99 5.50
CA LEU A 23 3.59 -2.29 5.25
C LEU A 23 2.71 -2.25 4.00
N ALA A 24 1.89 -1.21 3.83
CA ALA A 24 1.05 -1.04 2.64
C ALA A 24 1.92 -0.98 1.37
N LEU A 25 3.00 -0.22 1.42
CA LEU A 25 3.90 -0.01 0.29
C LEU A 25 4.66 -1.30 -0.08
N VAL A 26 5.15 -2.03 0.91
CA VAL A 26 5.81 -3.34 0.71
C VAL A 26 4.83 -4.34 0.09
N ILE A 27 3.61 -4.45 0.62
CA ILE A 27 2.60 -5.39 0.08
C ILE A 27 2.28 -5.05 -1.38
N MET A 28 1.96 -3.79 -1.68
CA MET A 28 1.59 -3.37 -3.03
C MET A 28 2.75 -3.49 -4.02
N THR A 29 3.99 -3.23 -3.58
CA THR A 29 5.18 -3.38 -4.44
C THR A 29 5.43 -4.85 -4.77
N ASN A 30 5.41 -5.73 -3.76
CA ASN A 30 5.63 -7.17 -3.98
C ASN A 30 4.53 -7.79 -4.83
N PHE A 31 3.26 -7.40 -4.60
CA PHE A 31 2.15 -7.88 -5.42
C PHE A 31 2.24 -7.40 -6.87
N GLY A 32 2.63 -6.14 -7.09
CA GLY A 32 2.85 -5.60 -8.44
C GLY A 32 3.99 -6.31 -9.15
N PHE A 33 5.10 -6.55 -8.44
CA PHE A 33 6.25 -7.28 -8.97
C PHE A 33 5.90 -8.74 -9.31
N TYR A 34 5.13 -9.42 -8.46
CA TYR A 34 4.62 -10.77 -8.73
C TYR A 34 3.77 -10.81 -10.00
N LEU A 35 2.84 -9.87 -10.16
CA LEU A 35 2.00 -9.79 -11.37
C LEU A 35 2.82 -9.48 -12.62
N PHE A 36 3.86 -8.65 -12.50
CA PHE A 36 4.78 -8.34 -13.59
C PHE A 36 5.59 -9.56 -14.04
N LEU A 37 6.02 -10.42 -13.12
CA LEU A 37 6.73 -11.66 -13.46
C LEU A 37 5.82 -12.74 -14.06
N GLY A 38 4.55 -12.79 -13.64
CA GLY A 38 3.62 -13.84 -14.04
C GLY A 38 2.89 -13.62 -15.36
N HIS A 39 2.91 -12.40 -15.90
CA HIS A 39 2.09 -12.03 -17.07
C HIS A 39 2.88 -11.23 -18.11
N ALA A 40 2.71 -11.58 -19.38
CA ALA A 40 3.32 -10.85 -20.50
C ALA A 40 2.85 -9.40 -20.63
N GLN A 41 1.63 -9.11 -20.16
CA GLN A 41 1.07 -7.76 -20.07
C GLN A 41 0.60 -7.52 -18.63
N PHE A 42 0.98 -6.38 -18.05
CA PHE A 42 0.67 -6.07 -16.66
C PHE A 42 -0.86 -6.07 -16.40
N PRO A 43 -1.38 -6.95 -15.52
CA PRO A 43 -2.82 -7.07 -15.27
C PRO A 43 -3.29 -5.99 -14.30
N TRP A 44 -3.37 -4.76 -14.80
CA TRP A 44 -3.73 -3.56 -14.04
C TRP A 44 -5.06 -3.68 -13.29
N PHE A 45 -6.04 -4.39 -13.88
CA PHE A 45 -7.34 -4.63 -13.25
C PHE A 45 -7.24 -5.55 -12.02
N ALA A 46 -6.42 -6.60 -12.08
CA ALA A 46 -6.19 -7.47 -10.93
C ALA A 46 -5.44 -6.74 -9.81
N TYR A 47 -4.48 -5.88 -10.18
CA TYR A 47 -3.74 -5.04 -9.24
C TYR A 47 -4.67 -4.06 -8.50
N LEU A 48 -5.52 -3.36 -9.24
CA LEU A 48 -6.49 -2.42 -8.68
C LEU A 48 -7.59 -3.13 -7.89
N GLY A 49 -8.09 -4.27 -8.38
CA GLY A 49 -9.09 -5.09 -7.70
C GLY A 49 -8.58 -5.63 -6.36
N ALA A 50 -7.32 -6.08 -6.29
CA ALA A 50 -6.71 -6.51 -5.03
C ALA A 50 -6.56 -5.35 -4.05
N ALA A 51 -6.15 -4.17 -4.52
CA ALA A 51 -6.01 -2.99 -3.67
C ALA A 51 -7.35 -2.52 -3.08
N VAL A 52 -8.39 -2.44 -3.92
CA VAL A 52 -9.74 -2.07 -3.50
C VAL A 52 -10.34 -3.13 -2.60
N GLY A 53 -10.23 -4.41 -2.97
CA GLY A 53 -10.72 -5.53 -2.16
C GLY A 53 -10.09 -5.57 -0.78
N LEU A 54 -8.77 -5.42 -0.68
CA LEU A 54 -8.06 -5.36 0.59
C LEU A 54 -8.46 -4.13 1.42
N SER A 55 -8.66 -2.98 0.76
CA SER A 55 -9.14 -1.76 1.41
C SER A 55 -10.53 -1.95 2.04
N ILE A 56 -11.46 -2.61 1.33
CA ILE A 56 -12.81 -2.91 1.84
C ILE A 56 -12.73 -3.88 3.03
N ILE A 57 -11.95 -4.96 2.91
CA ILE A 57 -11.78 -5.94 3.99
C ILE A 57 -11.24 -5.25 5.25
N LEU A 58 -10.24 -4.38 5.12
CA LEU A 58 -9.67 -3.65 6.25
C LEU A 58 -10.62 -2.63 6.85
N LEU A 59 -11.42 -1.94 6.03
CA LEU A 59 -12.49 -1.05 6.50
C LEU A 59 -13.53 -1.83 7.31
N CYS A 60 -13.96 -2.99 6.82
CA CYS A 60 -14.93 -3.85 7.51
C CYS A 60 -14.36 -4.46 8.79
N TRP A 61 -13.09 -4.89 8.79
CA TRP A 61 -12.47 -5.58 9.92
C TRP A 61 -12.07 -4.61 11.04
N THR A 62 -11.43 -3.51 10.68
CA THR A 62 -10.68 -2.67 11.65
C THR A 62 -11.21 -1.25 11.76
N GLY A 63 -12.24 -0.92 10.97
CA GLY A 63 -12.88 0.39 10.95
C GLY A 63 -11.88 1.51 10.65
N LYS A 64 -12.02 2.63 11.37
CA LYS A 64 -11.22 3.84 11.17
C LYS A 64 -9.76 3.76 11.66
N LYS A 65 -9.34 2.70 12.37
CA LYS A 65 -8.00 2.61 12.98
C LYS A 65 -6.85 2.49 11.97
N PHE A 66 -7.14 2.02 10.75
CA PHE A 66 -6.15 1.77 9.70
C PHE A 66 -6.41 2.64 8.45
N MET A 67 -7.07 3.79 8.63
CA MET A 67 -7.38 4.68 7.51
C MET A 67 -6.11 5.16 6.78
N LEU A 68 -5.02 5.42 7.52
CA LEU A 68 -3.73 5.78 6.93
C LEU A 68 -3.13 4.65 6.08
N PHE A 69 -3.25 3.39 6.52
CA PHE A 69 -2.83 2.23 5.74
C PHE A 69 -3.60 2.16 4.42
N ILE A 70 -4.94 2.30 4.47
CA ILE A 70 -5.81 2.23 3.29
C ILE A 70 -5.49 3.37 2.31
N THR A 71 -5.32 4.60 2.81
CA THR A 71 -4.94 5.74 1.97
C THR A 71 -3.58 5.51 1.32
N ALA A 72 -2.56 5.08 2.08
CA ALA A 72 -1.25 4.76 1.53
C ALA A 72 -1.33 3.66 0.47
N LEU A 73 -2.13 2.63 0.72
CA LEU A 73 -2.34 1.52 -0.20
C LEU A 73 -2.95 1.98 -1.53
N LEU A 74 -4.00 2.81 -1.49
CA LEU A 74 -4.65 3.35 -2.69
C LEU A 74 -3.75 4.32 -3.46
N VAL A 75 -2.99 5.18 -2.76
CA VAL A 75 -2.03 6.10 -3.38
C VAL A 75 -0.92 5.33 -4.07
N SER A 76 -0.29 4.35 -3.38
CA SER A 76 0.72 3.49 -3.99
C SER A 76 0.17 2.74 -5.19
N THR A 77 -1.04 2.19 -5.09
CA THR A 77 -1.70 1.50 -6.21
C THR A 77 -1.82 2.42 -7.43
N THR A 78 -2.28 3.65 -7.23
CA THR A 78 -2.45 4.63 -8.32
C THR A 78 -1.11 4.96 -8.98
N ILE A 79 -0.06 5.20 -8.19
CA ILE A 79 1.29 5.49 -8.70
C ILE A 79 1.81 4.32 -9.53
N PHE A 80 1.75 3.09 -9.00
CA PHE A 80 2.22 1.90 -9.71
C PHE A 80 1.37 1.60 -10.95
N LEU A 81 0.07 1.86 -10.93
CA LEU A 81 -0.80 1.71 -12.09
C LEU A 81 -0.31 2.60 -13.25
N ILE A 82 0.01 3.85 -12.95
CA ILE A 82 0.54 4.81 -13.93
C ILE A 82 1.92 4.37 -14.43
N VAL A 83 2.82 3.94 -13.54
CA VAL A 83 4.17 3.50 -13.91
C VAL A 83 4.13 2.27 -14.83
N TYR A 84 3.37 1.24 -14.47
CA TYR A 84 3.29 -0.01 -15.25
C TYR A 84 2.50 0.15 -16.55
N ASN A 85 1.55 1.09 -16.62
CA ASN A 85 0.79 1.38 -17.84
C ASN A 85 1.32 2.61 -18.58
N TRP A 86 2.49 3.14 -18.21
CA TRP A 86 3.07 4.35 -18.81
C TRP A 86 3.20 4.20 -20.33
N SER A 87 3.68 3.05 -20.78
CA SER A 87 3.78 2.72 -22.20
C SER A 87 2.41 2.69 -22.90
N ALA A 88 1.32 2.29 -22.23
CA ALA A 88 -0.02 2.32 -22.83
C ALA A 88 -0.63 3.73 -22.86
N ILE A 89 -0.28 4.59 -21.89
CA ILE A 89 -0.81 5.97 -21.77
C ILE A 89 -0.08 6.93 -22.73
N PHE A 90 1.24 6.78 -22.86
CA PHE A 90 2.09 7.66 -23.66
C PHE A 90 2.62 7.02 -24.94
N SER A 91 2.13 5.83 -25.32
CA SER A 91 2.27 5.33 -26.70
C SER A 91 1.35 6.15 -27.62
N VAL A 92 1.67 7.43 -27.74
CA VAL A 92 1.37 8.24 -28.92
C VAL A 92 2.24 7.69 -30.03
N HIS A 93 1.57 7.19 -31.08
CA HIS A 93 2.02 6.92 -32.44
C HIS A 93 3.53 7.02 -32.74
#